data_AF-A0A431J3X3-F1
#
_entry.id   AF-A0A431J3X3-F1
#
_cell.length_a   1.000
_cell.length_b   1.000
_cell.length_c   1.000
_cell.angle_alpha   90.00
_cell.angle_beta   90.00
_cell.angle_gamma   90.00
#
_symmetry.space_group_name_H-M   'P 1'
#
loop_
_entity.id
_entity.type
_entity.pdbx_description
1 polymer ?
#
loop_
_entity_poly.entity_id
_entity_poly.type
_entity_poly.pdbx_seq_one_letter_code
_entity_poly.pdbx_strand_id
1 'polypeptide(L)'
;MLENKDQSRTSLSQLGEFGLIEHLTKNFTISQESTLKSIGDDAAVLNFGDKKAVISTDLLVEGVHFDLAYMPLKHLGYKAVVANISDICAMNATPTQITVSVAVSNRFPLEALEELFEGITLASKIYNVDVIGGDTTSSQKGLIISITAIGEANLEDIVYRNGAKENDLLVVSGDIGAAYMGLQVLEREKQVFQVNPNNQPVLDDYTYLIERQLKPEARTDIKELLAKLEVKPTAMIDISDGLSSEILHLCKQSNVGCNLYEEKI
;
A
#
# COMPACT_ATOMS: atom_id res chain seq x y z
N MET A 1 -30.63 38.73 12.12
CA MET A 1 -29.79 37.53 12.23
C MET A 1 -28.38 37.94 11.89
N LEU A 2 -27.48 37.95 12.87
CA LEU A 2 -26.06 38.22 12.62
C LEU A 2 -25.49 36.94 12.00
N GLU A 3 -25.32 36.93 10.68
CA GLU A 3 -24.52 35.91 10.03
C GLU A 3 -23.12 35.96 10.62
N ASN A 4 -22.71 34.86 11.23
CA ASN A 4 -21.37 34.70 11.75
C ASN A 4 -20.41 34.70 10.54
N LYS A 5 -19.78 35.85 10.28
CA LYS A 5 -18.86 36.08 9.14
C LYS A 5 -17.52 35.38 9.30
N ASP A 6 -17.30 34.71 10.43
CA ASP A 6 -16.09 33.94 10.70
C ASP A 6 -16.32 32.46 10.37
N GLN A 7 -16.41 32.17 9.07
CA GLN A 7 -16.40 30.81 8.53
C GLN A 7 -14.98 30.46 8.04
N SER A 8 -13.95 30.66 8.86
CA SER A 8 -12.63 30.15 8.53
C SER A 8 -12.70 28.61 8.51
N ARG A 9 -12.70 28.02 7.32
CA ARG A 9 -12.64 26.56 7.16
C ARG A 9 -11.24 26.08 7.54
N THR A 10 -11.17 25.03 8.35
CA THR A 10 -9.91 24.35 8.68
C THR A 10 -9.30 23.76 7.41
N SER A 11 -8.06 24.10 7.11
CA SER A 11 -7.32 23.50 6.00
C SER A 11 -6.83 22.10 6.40
N LEU A 12 -6.95 21.12 5.50
CA LEU A 12 -6.47 19.75 5.76
C LEU A 12 -4.97 19.68 6.09
N SER A 13 -4.18 20.58 5.50
CA SER A 13 -2.74 20.71 5.80
C SER A 13 -2.42 20.96 7.28
N GLN A 14 -3.37 21.48 8.06
CA GLN A 14 -3.19 21.71 9.50
C GLN A 14 -3.25 20.41 10.31
N LEU A 15 -3.93 19.38 9.80
CA LEU A 15 -4.04 18.09 10.47
C LEU A 15 -2.96 17.10 10.00
N GLY A 16 -2.48 17.26 8.77
CA GLY A 16 -1.72 16.22 8.09
C GLY A 16 -2.58 14.97 7.83
N GLU A 17 -1.97 13.94 7.25
CA GLU A 17 -2.67 12.71 6.91
C GLU A 17 -3.15 11.94 8.15
N PHE A 18 -2.24 11.58 9.05
CA PHE A 18 -2.58 10.79 10.24
C PHE A 18 -3.59 11.50 11.15
N GLY A 19 -3.44 12.82 11.34
CA GLY A 19 -4.38 13.61 12.12
C GLY A 19 -5.75 13.71 11.46
N LEU A 20 -5.80 13.73 10.12
CA LEU A 20 -7.06 13.69 9.38
C LEU A 20 -7.76 12.33 9.52
N ILE A 21 -7.03 11.22 9.37
CA ILE A 21 -7.56 9.88 9.56
C ILE A 21 -8.14 9.74 10.97
N GLU A 22 -7.38 10.09 12.00
CA GLU A 22 -7.86 10.07 13.40
C GLU A 22 -9.12 10.93 13.57
N HIS A 23 -9.14 12.14 13.01
CA HIS A 23 -10.29 13.03 13.11
C HIS A 23 -11.55 12.49 12.44
N LEU A 24 -11.42 11.90 11.25
CA LEU A 24 -12.55 11.37 10.46
C LEU A 24 -13.08 10.06 11.06
N THR A 25 -12.21 9.28 11.71
CA THR A 25 -12.54 7.92 12.12
C THR A 25 -12.97 7.78 13.58
N LYS A 26 -12.65 8.75 14.43
CA LYS A 26 -12.90 8.72 15.90
C LYS A 26 -14.34 8.41 16.34
N ASN A 27 -15.33 8.62 15.48
CA ASN A 27 -16.75 8.46 15.81
C ASN A 27 -17.35 7.13 15.30
N PHE A 28 -16.61 6.33 14.54
CA PHE A 28 -17.11 5.02 14.11
C PHE A 28 -17.08 4.04 15.29
N THR A 29 -18.22 3.40 15.55
CA THR A 29 -18.38 2.38 16.58
C THR A 29 -18.68 1.03 15.94
N ILE A 30 -18.10 -0.04 16.48
CA ILE A 30 -18.32 -1.40 16.00
C ILE A 30 -19.54 -2.01 16.68
N SER A 31 -20.52 -2.41 15.87
CA SER A 31 -21.75 -3.09 16.32
C SER A 31 -21.90 -4.51 15.79
N GLN A 32 -21.13 -4.88 14.77
CA GLN A 32 -21.18 -6.20 14.15
C GLN A 32 -20.20 -7.14 14.85
N GLU A 33 -20.70 -8.23 15.43
CA GLU A 33 -19.88 -9.23 16.13
C GLU A 33 -18.84 -9.90 15.22
N SER A 34 -19.08 -9.92 13.91
CA SER A 34 -18.12 -10.42 12.94
C SER A 34 -16.89 -9.54 12.78
N THR A 35 -16.86 -8.31 13.30
CA THR A 35 -15.69 -7.42 13.18
C THR A 35 -14.72 -7.64 14.34
N LEU A 36 -13.58 -8.29 14.07
CA LEU A 36 -12.54 -8.56 15.08
C LEU A 36 -11.52 -7.43 15.19
N LYS A 37 -11.11 -6.86 14.06
CA LYS A 37 -10.25 -5.67 13.99
C LYS A 37 -10.84 -4.69 12.98
N SER A 38 -10.93 -3.42 13.41
CA SER A 38 -11.35 -2.31 12.57
C SER A 38 -10.14 -1.39 12.27
N ILE A 39 -10.41 -0.12 11.96
CA ILE A 39 -9.46 0.94 11.60
C ILE A 39 -8.25 0.95 12.55
N GLY A 40 -7.05 1.13 11.98
CA GLY A 40 -5.79 1.29 12.72
C GLY A 40 -4.86 0.07 12.68
N ASP A 41 -4.93 -0.76 11.64
CA ASP A 41 -3.93 -1.76 11.26
C ASP A 41 -3.78 -1.73 9.73
N ASP A 42 -2.87 -2.53 9.16
CA ASP A 42 -2.72 -2.69 7.70
C ASP A 42 -4.01 -3.20 7.04
N ALA A 43 -4.79 -4.01 7.76
CA ALA A 43 -6.07 -4.50 7.29
C ALA A 43 -7.09 -4.69 8.41
N ALA A 44 -8.37 -4.61 8.05
CA ALA A 44 -9.45 -5.04 8.92
C ALA A 44 -9.53 -6.57 8.98
N VAL A 45 -10.03 -7.12 10.10
CA VAL A 45 -10.20 -8.56 10.27
C VAL A 45 -11.65 -8.89 10.61
N LEU A 46 -12.26 -9.77 9.82
CA LEU A 46 -13.64 -10.22 9.95
C LEU A 46 -13.72 -11.72 10.22
N ASN A 47 -14.73 -12.13 10.98
CA ASN A 47 -15.04 -13.51 11.32
C ASN A 47 -16.26 -14.00 10.54
N PHE A 48 -16.01 -14.83 9.51
CA PHE A 48 -17.06 -15.47 8.70
C PHE A 48 -17.02 -17.01 8.76
N GLY A 49 -16.29 -17.59 9.71
CA GLY A 49 -16.15 -19.03 9.86
C GLY A 49 -14.80 -19.41 10.45
N ASP A 50 -14.28 -20.55 10.00
CA ASP A 50 -13.02 -21.12 10.51
C ASP A 50 -11.86 -20.12 10.32
N LYS A 51 -11.54 -19.80 9.06
CA LYS A 51 -10.58 -18.75 8.72
C LYS A 51 -11.20 -17.36 8.86
N LYS A 52 -10.37 -16.39 9.23
CA LYS A 52 -10.76 -14.97 9.31
C LYS A 52 -10.43 -14.30 8.00
N ALA A 53 -11.33 -13.46 7.52
CA ALA A 53 -11.11 -12.62 6.36
C ALA A 53 -10.29 -11.40 6.78
N VAL A 54 -9.26 -11.09 6.02
CA VAL A 54 -8.38 -9.93 6.20
C VAL A 54 -8.57 -9.03 4.99
N ILE A 55 -8.91 -7.75 5.21
CA ILE A 55 -9.36 -6.86 4.13
C ILE A 55 -8.61 -5.54 4.20
N SER A 56 -7.88 -5.21 3.13
CA SER A 56 -7.26 -3.89 2.93
C SER A 56 -7.78 -3.24 1.64
N THR A 57 -7.63 -1.93 1.53
CA THR A 57 -7.99 -1.16 0.34
C THR A 57 -7.09 0.07 0.20
N ASP A 58 -6.44 0.18 -0.95
CA ASP A 58 -5.65 1.35 -1.32
C ASP A 58 -6.21 2.11 -2.52
N LEU A 59 -5.75 3.35 -2.63
CA LEU A 59 -5.97 4.23 -3.77
C LEU A 59 -4.65 4.61 -4.42
N LEU A 60 -4.56 4.44 -5.75
CA LEU A 60 -3.53 5.03 -6.57
C LEU A 60 -4.13 6.12 -7.45
N VAL A 61 -3.66 7.34 -7.23
CA VAL A 61 -4.14 8.55 -7.91
C VAL A 61 -3.03 9.12 -8.79
N GLU A 62 -3.33 9.35 -10.06
CA GLU A 62 -2.42 10.00 -11.00
C GLU A 62 -1.97 11.38 -10.49
N GLY A 63 -0.67 11.65 -10.54
CA GLY A 63 -0.04 12.88 -10.06
C GLY A 63 0.18 12.91 -8.54
N VAL A 64 -0.22 11.86 -7.82
CA VAL A 64 0.06 11.69 -6.39
C VAL A 64 0.93 10.45 -6.19
N HIS A 65 0.48 9.28 -6.67
CA HIS A 65 1.13 7.99 -6.43
C HIS A 65 1.94 7.50 -7.63
N PHE A 66 1.59 7.98 -8.83
CA PHE A 66 2.28 7.65 -10.07
C PHE A 66 2.18 8.81 -11.07
N ASP A 67 3.10 8.83 -12.02
CA ASP A 67 3.10 9.77 -13.14
C ASP A 67 3.25 9.00 -14.44
N LEU A 68 2.32 9.22 -15.38
CA LEU A 68 2.28 8.53 -16.66
C LEU A 68 3.41 8.94 -17.62
N ALA A 69 4.19 9.97 -17.29
CA ALA A 69 5.40 10.31 -18.03
C ALA A 69 6.48 9.23 -17.92
N TYR A 70 6.48 8.44 -16.84
CA TYR A 70 7.51 7.42 -16.60
C TYR A 70 6.98 6.10 -16.02
N MET A 71 5.68 5.98 -15.71
CA MET A 71 5.04 4.76 -15.23
C MET A 71 4.28 4.09 -16.38
N PRO A 72 4.80 3.03 -17.00
CA PRO A 72 4.05 2.25 -17.98
C PRO A 72 2.80 1.64 -17.35
N LEU A 73 1.71 1.56 -18.11
CA LEU A 73 0.41 1.14 -17.57
C LEU A 73 0.42 -0.31 -17.10
N LYS A 74 1.14 -1.20 -17.80
CA LYS A 74 1.31 -2.58 -17.33
C LYS A 74 2.00 -2.66 -15.97
N HIS A 75 3.01 -1.83 -15.73
CA HIS A 75 3.70 -1.75 -14.44
C HIS A 75 2.81 -1.15 -13.37
N LEU A 76 2.03 -0.11 -13.70
CA LEU A 76 1.05 0.47 -12.81
C LEU A 76 0.01 -0.56 -12.35
N GLY A 77 -0.55 -1.33 -13.29
CA GLY A 77 -1.53 -2.37 -12.99
C GLY A 77 -0.95 -3.46 -12.11
N TYR A 78 0.29 -3.88 -12.37
CA TYR A 78 1.00 -4.83 -11.52
C TYR A 78 1.22 -4.27 -10.11
N LYS A 79 1.77 -3.05 -10.00
CA LYS A 79 2.04 -2.36 -8.73
C LYS A 79 0.78 -2.15 -7.90
N ALA A 80 -0.35 -1.82 -8.54
CA ALA A 80 -1.62 -1.62 -7.85
C ALA A 80 -2.06 -2.88 -7.07
N VAL A 81 -1.93 -4.05 -7.67
CA VAL A 81 -2.24 -5.33 -7.03
C VAL A 81 -1.24 -5.62 -5.91
N VAL A 82 0.05 -5.45 -6.19
CA VAL A 82 1.12 -5.76 -5.23
C VAL A 82 1.02 -4.93 -3.96
N ALA A 83 0.75 -3.62 -4.07
CA ALA A 83 0.59 -2.75 -2.91
C ALA A 83 -0.46 -3.30 -1.93
N ASN A 84 -1.64 -3.65 -2.44
CA ASN A 84 -2.72 -4.19 -1.59
C ASN A 84 -2.42 -5.61 -1.05
N ILE A 85 -1.66 -6.42 -1.79
CA ILE A 85 -1.23 -7.74 -1.30
C ILE A 85 -0.21 -7.58 -0.16
N SER A 86 0.62 -6.52 -0.19
CA SER A 86 1.59 -6.19 0.86
C SER A 86 0.91 -6.09 2.22
N ASP A 87 -0.20 -5.35 2.32
CA ASP A 87 -0.97 -5.19 3.56
C ASP A 87 -1.50 -6.52 4.12
N ILE A 88 -1.98 -7.41 3.24
CA ILE A 88 -2.46 -8.73 3.67
C ILE A 88 -1.30 -9.55 4.22
N CYS A 89 -0.13 -9.48 3.59
CA CYS A 89 1.08 -10.15 4.06
C CYS A 89 1.60 -9.55 5.38
N ALA A 90 1.47 -8.24 5.56
CA ALA A 90 1.83 -7.54 6.80
C ALA A 90 1.03 -8.06 8.00
N MET A 91 -0.19 -8.53 7.78
CA MET A 91 -1.03 -9.15 8.81
C MET A 91 -0.77 -10.66 9.01
N ASN A 92 0.30 -11.18 8.40
CA ASN A 92 0.64 -12.61 8.33
C ASN A 92 -0.47 -13.48 7.69
N ALA A 93 -1.29 -12.87 6.82
CA ALA A 93 -2.38 -13.53 6.12
C ALA A 93 -2.01 -13.94 4.70
N THR A 94 -2.78 -14.86 4.13
CA THR A 94 -2.60 -15.32 2.75
C THR A 94 -3.61 -14.60 1.86
N PRO A 95 -3.18 -13.82 0.86
CA PRO A 95 -4.10 -13.14 -0.06
C PRO A 95 -4.83 -14.17 -0.94
N THR A 96 -6.09 -13.90 -1.28
CA THR A 96 -6.95 -14.85 -2.01
C THR A 96 -7.75 -14.20 -3.13
N GLN A 97 -8.36 -13.03 -2.90
CA GLN A 97 -9.16 -12.34 -3.90
C GLN A 97 -8.89 -10.84 -3.89
N ILE A 98 -9.17 -10.19 -5.03
CA ILE A 98 -9.16 -8.74 -5.15
C ILE A 98 -10.40 -8.23 -5.88
N THR A 99 -10.83 -7.01 -5.57
CA THR A 99 -11.71 -6.22 -6.46
C THR A 99 -10.95 -5.04 -7.02
N VAL A 100 -11.23 -4.66 -8.27
CA VAL A 100 -10.52 -3.59 -8.98
C VAL A 100 -11.51 -2.53 -9.45
N SER A 101 -11.42 -1.34 -8.87
CA SER A 101 -12.21 -0.18 -9.29
C SER A 101 -11.34 0.83 -10.02
N VAL A 102 -11.79 1.29 -11.19
CA VAL A 102 -11.05 2.25 -12.01
C VAL A 102 -11.93 3.45 -12.35
N ALA A 103 -11.45 4.66 -12.04
CA ALA A 103 -12.02 5.88 -12.58
C ALA A 103 -11.07 6.45 -13.63
N VAL A 104 -11.54 6.59 -14.87
CA VAL A 104 -10.68 6.95 -16.01
C VAL A 104 -11.26 8.08 -16.83
N SER A 105 -10.41 9.03 -17.23
CA SER A 105 -10.79 10.10 -18.14
C SER A 105 -10.88 9.65 -19.60
N ASN A 106 -11.70 10.34 -20.39
CA ASN A 106 -11.91 10.02 -21.81
C ASN A 106 -10.69 10.27 -22.73
N ARG A 107 -9.56 10.72 -22.19
CA ARG A 107 -8.29 10.87 -22.94
C ARG A 107 -7.56 9.53 -23.14
N PHE A 108 -7.93 8.50 -22.38
CA PHE A 108 -7.32 7.18 -22.49
C PHE A 108 -8.02 6.38 -23.59
N PRO A 109 -7.27 5.80 -24.53
CA PRO A 109 -7.82 4.84 -25.48
C PRO A 109 -8.08 3.49 -24.80
N LEU A 110 -8.83 2.60 -25.46
CA LEU A 110 -9.13 1.25 -24.92
C LEU A 110 -7.84 0.47 -24.62
N GLU A 111 -6.88 0.55 -25.53
CA GLU A 111 -5.60 -0.16 -25.48
C GLU A 111 -4.79 0.19 -24.23
N ALA A 112 -4.93 1.42 -23.70
CA ALA A 112 -4.31 1.82 -22.46
C ALA A 112 -4.89 1.08 -21.25
N LEU A 113 -6.21 0.84 -21.24
CA LEU A 113 -6.87 0.07 -20.18
C LEU A 113 -6.57 -1.42 -20.34
N GLU A 114 -6.48 -1.92 -21.57
CA GLU A 114 -6.03 -3.30 -21.82
C GLU A 114 -4.63 -3.51 -21.25
N GLU A 115 -3.67 -2.61 -21.52
CA GLU A 115 -2.32 -2.68 -20.97
C GLU A 115 -2.29 -2.63 -19.43
N LEU A 116 -3.10 -1.75 -18.83
CA LEU A 116 -3.26 -1.70 -17.37
C LEU A 116 -3.76 -3.03 -16.81
N PHE A 117 -4.80 -3.61 -17.41
CA PHE A 117 -5.38 -4.88 -16.98
C PHE A 117 -4.51 -6.09 -17.30
N GLU A 118 -3.63 -6.04 -18.29
CA GLU A 118 -2.57 -7.04 -18.47
C GLU A 118 -1.64 -7.08 -17.26
N GLY A 119 -1.29 -5.91 -16.71
CA GLY A 119 -0.48 -5.78 -15.50
C GLY A 119 -1.15 -6.41 -14.29
N ILE A 120 -2.43 -6.07 -14.09
CA ILE A 120 -3.27 -6.65 -13.03
C ILE A 120 -3.35 -8.17 -13.19
N THR A 121 -3.67 -8.65 -14.40
CA THR A 121 -3.77 -10.08 -14.70
C THR A 121 -2.47 -10.82 -14.42
N LEU A 122 -1.33 -10.21 -14.75
CA LEU A 122 -0.01 -10.77 -14.49
C LEU A 122 0.24 -10.88 -12.97
N ALA A 123 -0.01 -9.82 -12.20
CA ALA A 123 0.13 -9.86 -10.75
C ALA A 123 -0.80 -10.90 -10.12
N SER A 124 -2.09 -10.92 -10.51
CA SER A 124 -3.07 -11.89 -10.01
C SER A 124 -2.63 -13.34 -10.21
N LYS A 125 -2.03 -13.65 -11.38
CA LYS A 125 -1.48 -14.99 -11.65
C LYS A 125 -0.25 -15.31 -10.79
N ILE A 126 0.66 -14.35 -10.61
CA ILE A 126 1.89 -14.55 -9.84
C ILE A 126 1.58 -14.80 -8.36
N TYR A 127 0.65 -14.02 -7.79
CA TYR A 127 0.28 -14.13 -6.38
C TYR A 127 -0.89 -15.09 -6.12
N ASN A 128 -1.39 -15.76 -7.16
CA ASN A 128 -2.51 -16.70 -7.09
C ASN A 128 -3.75 -16.10 -6.40
N VAL A 129 -4.15 -14.90 -6.82
CA VAL A 129 -5.36 -14.21 -6.35
C VAL A 129 -6.38 -14.04 -7.47
N ASP A 130 -7.65 -14.20 -7.16
CA ASP A 130 -8.72 -14.03 -8.14
C ASP A 130 -9.20 -12.57 -8.20
N VAL A 131 -9.38 -12.04 -9.41
CA VAL A 131 -10.12 -10.79 -9.63
C VAL A 131 -11.61 -11.10 -9.64
N ILE A 132 -12.34 -10.73 -8.59
CA ILE A 132 -13.72 -11.17 -8.38
C ILE A 132 -14.79 -10.10 -8.62
N GLY A 133 -14.38 -8.87 -8.95
CA GLY A 133 -15.31 -7.78 -9.18
C GLY A 133 -14.62 -6.42 -9.19
N GLY A 134 -15.43 -5.37 -9.17
CA GLY A 134 -14.93 -4.02 -9.30
C GLY A 134 -16.00 -3.04 -9.79
N ASP A 135 -15.57 -1.80 -9.98
CA ASP A 135 -16.37 -0.75 -10.61
C ASP A 135 -15.57 -0.05 -11.71
N THR A 136 -16.26 0.54 -12.68
CA THR A 136 -15.60 1.37 -13.70
C THR A 136 -16.43 2.61 -13.95
N THR A 137 -15.81 3.77 -13.75
CA THR A 137 -16.49 5.06 -13.89
C THR A 137 -15.64 6.09 -14.61
N SER A 138 -16.30 7.16 -15.05
CA SER A 138 -15.61 8.28 -15.71
C SER A 138 -14.97 9.19 -14.66
N SER A 139 -13.71 9.58 -14.89
CA SER A 139 -13.03 10.64 -14.14
C SER A 139 -12.92 11.90 -14.99
N GLN A 140 -13.18 13.07 -14.39
CA GLN A 140 -12.88 14.36 -15.04
C GLN A 140 -11.37 14.63 -15.08
N LYS A 141 -10.59 13.97 -14.22
CA LYS A 141 -9.16 14.22 -14.05
C LYS A 141 -8.42 12.89 -13.96
N GLY A 142 -7.74 12.54 -15.05
CA GLY A 142 -6.74 11.47 -15.06
C GLY A 142 -7.27 10.07 -14.81
N LEU A 143 -6.41 9.25 -14.20
CA LEU A 143 -6.64 7.86 -13.83
C LEU A 143 -6.58 7.71 -12.29
N ILE A 144 -7.58 7.03 -11.74
CA ILE A 144 -7.63 6.61 -10.33
C ILE A 144 -7.89 5.11 -10.31
N ILE A 145 -7.12 4.39 -9.51
CA ILE A 145 -7.26 2.95 -9.31
C ILE A 145 -7.50 2.75 -7.82
N SER A 146 -8.51 1.96 -7.48
CA SER A 146 -8.72 1.46 -6.13
C SER A 146 -8.76 -0.06 -6.19
N ILE A 147 -7.98 -0.71 -5.35
CA ILE A 147 -8.04 -2.16 -5.21
C ILE A 147 -8.43 -2.45 -3.77
N THR A 148 -9.26 -3.47 -3.58
CA THR A 148 -9.49 -4.08 -2.28
C THR A 148 -8.88 -5.46 -2.34
N ALA A 149 -7.95 -5.77 -1.45
CA ALA A 149 -7.45 -7.12 -1.27
C ALA A 149 -8.19 -7.82 -0.14
N ILE A 150 -8.48 -9.09 -0.36
CA ILE A 150 -9.08 -10.01 0.60
C ILE A 150 -8.08 -11.15 0.77
N GLY A 151 -7.75 -11.46 2.01
CA GLY A 151 -6.97 -12.62 2.39
C GLY A 151 -7.63 -13.39 3.51
N GLU A 152 -6.98 -14.49 3.89
CA GLU A 152 -7.43 -15.35 4.96
C GLU A 152 -6.28 -15.82 5.86
N ALA A 153 -6.59 -16.04 7.13
CA ALA A 153 -5.68 -16.61 8.11
C ALA A 153 -6.46 -17.33 9.22
N ASN A 154 -5.80 -18.26 9.92
CA ASN A 154 -6.30 -18.71 11.21
C ASN A 154 -6.15 -17.56 12.22
N LEU A 155 -7.05 -17.50 13.21
CA LEU A 155 -7.06 -16.37 14.16
C LEU A 155 -5.73 -16.23 14.91
N GLU A 156 -5.14 -17.36 15.29
CA GLU A 156 -3.88 -17.45 16.01
C GLU A 156 -2.65 -17.04 15.19
N ASP A 157 -2.77 -17.02 13.85
CA ASP A 157 -1.69 -16.67 12.94
C ASP A 157 -1.70 -15.19 12.57
N ILE A 158 -2.81 -14.48 12.80
CA ILE A 158 -2.91 -13.05 12.50
C ILE A 158 -2.02 -12.26 13.45
N VAL A 159 -1.27 -11.32 12.87
CA VAL A 159 -0.33 -10.48 13.60
C VAL A 159 -0.75 -9.03 13.39
N TYR A 160 -0.87 -8.30 14.49
CA TYR A 160 -1.30 -6.91 14.52
C TYR A 160 -0.12 -6.00 14.86
N ARG A 161 -0.20 -4.71 14.49
CA ARG A 161 0.81 -3.70 14.85
C ARG A 161 1.00 -3.50 16.36
N ASN A 162 0.02 -3.88 17.18
CA ASN A 162 -0.01 -3.61 18.62
C ASN A 162 0.54 -4.73 19.51
N GLY A 163 1.17 -5.77 18.96
CA GLY A 163 1.66 -6.91 19.74
C GLY A 163 3.13 -6.85 20.20
N ALA A 164 3.90 -5.82 19.81
CA ALA A 164 5.32 -5.68 20.16
C ALA A 164 5.52 -5.51 21.68
N LYS A 165 6.63 -6.05 22.19
CA LYS A 165 6.99 -6.09 23.61
C LYS A 165 8.42 -5.62 23.85
N GLU A 166 8.72 -5.31 25.11
CA GLU A 166 10.09 -5.04 25.53
C GLU A 166 11.03 -6.20 25.19
N ASN A 167 12.19 -5.86 24.64
CA ASN A 167 13.23 -6.80 24.19
C ASN A 167 12.89 -7.61 22.94
N ASP A 168 11.77 -7.34 22.26
CA ASP A 168 11.56 -7.84 20.90
C ASP A 168 12.62 -7.27 19.96
N LEU A 169 13.04 -8.06 18.98
CA LEU A 169 13.94 -7.61 17.92
C LEU A 169 13.14 -6.91 16.82
N LEU A 170 13.55 -5.70 16.45
CA LEU A 170 13.09 -5.06 15.23
C LEU A 170 13.88 -5.63 14.04
N VAL A 171 13.18 -6.20 13.08
CA VAL A 171 13.76 -6.75 11.86
C VAL A 171 13.02 -6.22 10.64
N VAL A 172 13.70 -6.19 9.50
CA VAL A 172 13.13 -5.79 8.21
C VAL A 172 13.45 -6.85 7.16
N SER A 173 12.59 -6.94 6.15
CA SER A 173 12.78 -7.85 5.02
C SER A 173 13.31 -7.11 3.80
N GLY A 174 14.39 -7.63 3.19
CA GLY A 174 15.00 -7.03 2.00
C GLY A 174 15.68 -5.67 2.26
N ASP A 175 15.96 -4.94 1.19
CA ASP A 175 16.62 -3.63 1.24
C ASP A 175 15.60 -2.48 1.32
N ILE A 176 15.98 -1.39 2.00
CA ILE A 176 15.15 -0.19 2.15
C ILE A 176 15.67 0.94 1.25
N GLY A 177 14.77 1.82 0.79
CA GLY A 177 15.13 3.06 0.08
C GLY A 177 15.31 2.92 -1.43
N ALA A 178 15.40 1.69 -1.96
CA ALA A 178 15.57 1.46 -3.39
C ALA A 178 14.44 2.05 -4.25
N ALA A 179 13.19 1.89 -3.82
CA ALA A 179 12.02 2.46 -4.52
C ALA A 179 12.05 4.00 -4.54
N TYR A 180 12.41 4.63 -3.41
CA TYR A 180 12.57 6.09 -3.33
C TYR A 180 13.68 6.58 -4.28
N MET A 181 14.83 5.91 -4.30
CA MET A 181 15.90 6.26 -5.23
C MET A 181 15.51 6.01 -6.69
N GLY A 182 14.73 4.96 -6.97
CA GLY A 182 14.13 4.72 -8.29
C GLY A 182 13.22 5.86 -8.72
N LEU A 183 12.39 6.38 -7.81
CA LEU A 183 11.57 7.57 -8.06
C LEU A 183 12.44 8.80 -8.37
N GLN A 184 13.52 9.03 -7.62
CA GLN A 184 14.43 10.15 -7.88
C GLN A 184 15.07 10.08 -9.27
N VAL A 185 15.44 8.88 -9.73
CA VAL A 185 15.96 8.67 -11.09
C VAL A 185 14.88 8.99 -12.13
N LEU A 186 13.66 8.47 -11.96
CA LEU A 186 12.56 8.71 -12.91
C LEU A 186 12.16 10.20 -13.00
N GLU A 187 12.10 10.89 -11.87
CA GLU A 187 11.84 12.34 -11.84
C GLU A 187 12.97 13.14 -12.49
N ARG A 188 14.25 12.78 -12.24
CA ARG A 188 15.39 13.40 -12.92
C ARG A 188 15.26 13.27 -14.45
N GLU A 189 15.00 12.06 -14.95
CA GLU A 189 14.90 11.83 -16.39
C GLU A 189 13.70 12.57 -17.01
N LYS A 190 12.57 12.65 -16.30
CA LYS A 190 11.41 13.46 -16.70
C LYS A 190 11.77 14.93 -16.85
N GLN A 191 12.53 15.52 -15.92
CA GLN A 191 12.99 16.91 -16.02
C GLN A 191 13.94 17.12 -17.22
N VAL A 192 14.85 16.17 -17.47
CA VAL A 192 15.75 16.23 -18.62
C VAL A 192 14.96 16.17 -19.93
N PHE A 193 13.98 15.26 -20.03
CA PHE A 193 13.12 15.12 -21.20
C PHE A 193 12.29 16.40 -21.47
N GLN A 194 11.82 17.08 -20.42
CA GLN A 194 11.11 18.36 -20.56
C GLN A 194 11.98 19.47 -21.17
N VAL A 195 13.28 19.46 -20.90
CA VAL A 195 14.24 20.43 -21.48
C VAL A 195 14.66 20.02 -22.88
N ASN A 196 14.86 18.73 -23.13
CA ASN A 196 15.26 18.19 -24.42
C ASN A 196 14.49 16.90 -24.76
N PRO A 197 13.37 16.98 -25.50
CA PRO A 197 12.56 15.82 -25.85
C PRO A 197 13.25 14.78 -26.75
N ASN A 198 14.40 15.12 -27.34
CA ASN A 198 15.20 14.17 -28.11
C ASN A 198 16.19 13.39 -27.23
N ASN A 199 16.31 13.74 -25.95
CA ASN A 199 17.17 13.02 -25.03
C ASN A 199 16.56 11.65 -24.71
N GLN A 200 17.35 10.60 -24.88
CA GLN A 200 16.96 9.26 -24.45
C GLN A 200 17.33 9.09 -22.98
N PRO A 201 16.40 8.62 -22.14
CA PRO A 201 16.68 8.41 -20.72
C PRO A 201 17.71 7.29 -20.55
N VAL A 202 18.70 7.52 -19.67
CA VAL A 202 19.72 6.51 -19.35
C VAL A 202 19.33 5.81 -18.06
N LEU A 203 18.67 4.66 -18.20
CA LEU A 203 18.07 3.91 -17.09
C LEU A 203 18.85 2.64 -16.71
N ASP A 204 19.69 2.12 -17.60
CA ASP A 204 20.33 0.80 -17.46
C ASP A 204 21.15 0.67 -16.15
N ASP A 205 21.92 1.72 -15.82
CA ASP A 205 22.72 1.78 -14.59
C ASP A 205 21.87 1.75 -13.31
N TYR A 206 20.56 2.03 -13.41
CA TYR A 206 19.61 2.14 -12.31
C TYR A 206 18.51 1.08 -12.36
N THR A 207 18.68 0.02 -13.16
CA THR A 207 17.66 -1.02 -13.40
C THR A 207 17.06 -1.55 -12.08
N TYR A 208 17.91 -1.88 -11.10
CA TYR A 208 17.46 -2.36 -9.79
C TYR A 208 16.52 -1.35 -9.09
N LEU A 209 16.91 -0.07 -9.03
CA LEU A 209 16.15 0.95 -8.34
C LEU A 209 14.80 1.23 -9.02
N ILE A 210 14.82 1.29 -10.36
CA ILE A 210 13.63 1.51 -11.17
C ILE A 210 12.66 0.34 -11.04
N GLU A 211 13.17 -0.89 -11.07
CA GLU A 211 12.34 -2.08 -10.85
C GLU A 211 11.67 -2.04 -9.47
N ARG A 212 12.41 -1.72 -8.40
CA ARG A 212 11.83 -1.60 -7.05
C ARG A 212 10.74 -0.52 -6.95
N GLN A 213 10.79 0.52 -7.79
CA GLN A 213 9.77 1.57 -7.83
C GLN A 213 8.56 1.24 -8.72
N LEU A 214 8.78 0.64 -9.90
CA LEU A 214 7.74 0.38 -10.90
C LEU A 214 7.09 -1.00 -10.73
N LYS A 215 7.83 -1.98 -10.24
CA LYS A 215 7.43 -3.39 -10.08
C LYS A 215 7.92 -3.92 -8.72
N PRO A 216 7.38 -3.40 -7.60
CA PRO A 216 7.70 -3.95 -6.29
C PRO A 216 7.25 -5.42 -6.18
N GLU A 217 7.76 -6.14 -5.20
CA GLU A 217 7.36 -7.53 -4.92
C GLU A 217 6.79 -7.62 -3.51
N ALA A 218 5.57 -8.15 -3.39
CA ALA A 218 4.96 -8.40 -2.08
C ALA A 218 5.62 -9.60 -1.43
N ARG A 219 5.88 -9.49 -0.13
CA ARG A 219 6.66 -10.46 0.65
C ARG A 219 5.84 -11.65 1.14
N THR A 220 5.14 -12.32 0.22
CA THR A 220 4.37 -13.54 0.51
C THR A 220 5.26 -14.68 1.02
N ASP A 221 6.55 -14.64 0.73
CA ASP A 221 7.57 -15.58 1.18
C ASP A 221 7.84 -15.51 2.70
N ILE A 222 7.62 -14.35 3.33
CA ILE A 222 7.98 -14.12 4.73
C ILE A 222 7.16 -14.98 5.69
N LYS A 223 5.87 -15.18 5.41
CA LYS A 223 5.01 -16.06 6.22
C LYS A 223 5.56 -17.49 6.28
N GLU A 224 5.92 -18.04 5.12
CA GLU A 224 6.47 -19.40 5.02
C GLU A 224 7.85 -19.49 5.66
N LEU A 225 8.69 -18.47 5.47
CA LEU A 225 10.00 -18.38 6.10
C LEU A 225 9.91 -18.39 7.63
N LEU A 226 9.07 -17.54 8.21
CA LEU A 226 8.88 -17.47 9.66
C LEU A 226 8.36 -18.80 10.23
N ALA A 227 7.41 -19.44 9.54
CA ALA A 227 6.91 -20.76 9.91
C ALA A 227 8.03 -21.83 9.90
N LYS A 228 8.88 -21.85 8.87
CA LYS A 228 10.04 -22.77 8.79
C LYS A 228 11.08 -22.54 9.86
N LEU A 229 11.24 -21.29 10.30
CA LEU A 229 12.14 -20.92 11.39
C LEU A 229 11.52 -21.11 12.78
N GLU A 230 10.26 -21.57 12.85
CA GLU A 230 9.49 -21.67 14.10
C GLU A 230 9.40 -20.34 14.86
N VAL A 231 9.41 -19.22 14.11
CA VAL A 231 9.32 -17.86 14.65
C VAL A 231 7.89 -17.37 14.53
N LYS A 232 7.29 -17.00 15.66
CA LYS A 232 6.02 -16.28 15.70
C LYS A 232 6.29 -14.79 15.94
N PRO A 233 6.03 -13.92 14.94
CA PRO A 233 6.21 -12.48 15.13
C PRO A 233 5.19 -11.94 16.14
N THR A 234 5.62 -10.96 16.93
CA THR A 234 4.79 -10.31 17.95
C THR A 234 4.00 -9.15 17.37
N ALA A 235 4.60 -8.38 16.47
CA ALA A 235 3.93 -7.38 15.64
C ALA A 235 4.55 -7.34 14.24
N MET A 236 3.75 -6.90 13.27
CA MET A 236 4.15 -6.76 11.88
C MET A 236 3.46 -5.53 11.27
N ILE A 237 4.10 -4.99 10.23
CA ILE A 237 3.65 -3.88 9.40
C ILE A 237 4.46 -3.94 8.10
N ASP A 238 3.93 -3.49 6.97
CA ASP A 238 4.74 -3.27 5.78
C ASP A 238 5.47 -1.92 5.84
N ILE A 239 6.27 -1.59 4.81
CA ILE A 239 6.95 -0.29 4.72
C ILE A 239 6.55 0.40 3.44
N SER A 240 5.58 1.30 3.55
CA SER A 240 5.01 2.07 2.45
C SER A 240 5.34 3.56 2.54
N ASP A 241 5.20 4.17 3.73
CA ASP A 241 5.52 5.60 3.97
C ASP A 241 6.98 5.83 4.39
N GLY A 242 7.71 4.76 4.65
CA GLY A 242 9.12 4.76 5.02
C GLY A 242 9.37 4.29 6.45
N LEU A 243 10.55 3.71 6.67
CA LEU A 243 10.89 2.96 7.89
C LEU A 243 10.58 3.72 9.19
N SER A 244 10.88 5.02 9.25
CA SER A 244 10.62 5.82 10.44
C SER A 244 9.13 5.93 10.76
N SER A 245 8.27 6.09 9.76
CA SER A 245 6.82 6.21 9.95
C SER A 245 6.25 4.93 10.55
N GLU A 246 6.64 3.79 9.99
CA GLU A 246 6.13 2.48 10.40
C GLU A 246 6.62 2.05 11.78
N ILE A 247 7.87 2.35 12.12
CA ILE A 247 8.39 2.15 13.48
C ILE A 247 7.56 2.97 14.48
N LEU A 248 7.20 4.21 14.14
CA LEU A 248 6.36 5.05 15.01
C LEU A 248 4.95 4.47 15.14
N HIS A 249 4.38 3.89 14.10
CA HIS A 249 3.10 3.17 14.19
C HIS A 249 3.17 1.98 15.16
N LEU A 250 4.16 1.11 15.00
CA LEU A 250 4.38 -0.03 15.92
C LEU A 250 4.57 0.46 17.36
N CYS A 251 5.46 1.42 17.58
CA CYS A 251 5.75 1.96 18.91
C CYS A 251 4.49 2.57 19.57
N LYS A 252 3.74 3.41 18.83
CA LYS A 252 2.53 4.06 19.33
C LYS A 252 1.45 3.05 19.67
N GLN A 253 1.24 2.03 18.83
CA GLN A 253 0.18 1.05 19.04
C GLN A 253 0.51 0.02 20.13
N SER A 254 1.78 -0.37 20.26
CA SER A 254 2.25 -1.28 21.30
C SER A 254 2.62 -0.60 22.62
N ASN A 255 2.64 0.75 22.66
CA ASN A 255 3.05 1.53 23.82
C ASN A 255 4.48 1.18 24.29
N VAL A 256 5.41 1.09 23.33
CA VAL A 256 6.84 0.81 23.54
C VAL A 256 7.71 1.85 22.83
N GLY A 257 9.01 1.86 23.11
CA GLY A 257 10.02 2.57 22.32
C GLY A 257 10.86 1.60 21.49
N CYS A 258 11.63 2.12 20.54
CA CYS A 258 12.52 1.33 19.69
C CYS A 258 13.92 1.94 19.62
N ASN A 259 14.95 1.08 19.59
CA ASN A 259 16.31 1.44 19.23
C ASN A 259 16.60 0.90 17.83
N LEU A 260 16.88 1.79 16.89
CA LEU A 260 17.29 1.46 15.52
C LEU A 260 18.78 1.74 15.37
N TYR A 261 19.52 0.77 14.85
CA TYR A 261 20.96 0.86 14.62
C TYR A 261 21.21 1.03 13.13
N GLU A 262 21.69 2.20 12.70
CA GLU A 262 21.86 2.56 11.28
C GLU A 262 22.78 1.59 10.54
N GLU A 263 23.83 1.08 11.21
CA GLU A 263 24.77 0.12 10.65
C GLU A 263 24.17 -1.29 10.42
N LYS A 264 22.91 -1.49 10.79
CA LYS A 264 22.13 -2.73 10.61
C LYS A 264 21.03 -2.59 9.56
N ILE A 265 20.90 -1.42 8.95
CA ILE A 265 19.95 -1.13 7.87
C ILE A 265 20.56 -1.53 6.52
#